data_AF-A0A3N7I2N6-F1
#
_entry.id   AF-A0A3N7I2N6-F1
#
_cell.length_a   1.000
_cell.length_b   1.000
_cell.length_c   1.000
_cell.angle_alpha   90.00
_cell.angle_beta   90.00
_cell.angle_gamma   90.00
#
_symmetry.space_group_name_H-M   'P 1'
#
loop_
_entity.id
_entity.type
_entity.pdbx_description
1 polymer ?
#
loop_
_entity_poly.entity_id
_entity_poly.type
_entity_poly.pdbx_seq_one_letter_code
_entity_poly.pdbx_strand_id
1 'polypeptide(L)'
;MENKNLPIKFFQKRQKDEMGTEAGGGQTIPKWASQGQLREKSEYIKTVLAEVSTSLAEKVKKNNYIPSVVKLKVNGDALAKTYRKEIGNLFNVGKLNIIGVSGEDEVLIKIDNENDLKGILKKFSSVNFELPNYTHQIGISAINNIEEFKPQIDIEEEDEEQVYKVKLFNYGNADLNNILIRSFEKYCRDNNIEFEKAEYSDELNIFRISKVTTDDFDELRDFDGIQLITEMPTYSLTLDELTEENVIEIKQPKEGANYPVVGVLDTGISNIPHLIPWLHNKSFTKYHEDYINKGHGTFVAGVLLYGDNLEGKDYTGFEGCKLFEAIVMPDLSKQKIFEDELIENIREAITDHNEIKIWNLSLGTDREADLYEFSDFAKALDEIQEENNVLICKSAGNCNNFRINAPKSRIAKSADTVRGLVVGSIAHDKLATDYAEKNNSSPFSRIGPGPSNLIKPDVVHFGGNAGLDNTNKLVINPVKSFSSDGSLAKQVGTSFSTPRIAAITAGVHSMLSEEFNPLLLKALVIHSAKYPEEMRMTIAEKIDAAG
;
A
#
# COMPACT_ATOMS: atom_id res chain seq x y z
N MET A 1 -41.75 30.65 21.88
CA MET A 1 -41.12 29.71 20.92
C MET A 1 -39.63 29.78 21.18
N GLU A 2 -39.09 28.78 21.85
CA GLU A 2 -37.69 28.76 22.30
C GLU A 2 -36.75 28.34 21.16
N ASN A 3 -35.65 29.08 21.04
CA ASN A 3 -34.57 28.89 20.09
C ASN A 3 -33.88 27.53 20.28
N LYS A 4 -33.99 26.64 19.29
CA LYS A 4 -33.14 25.44 19.16
C LYS A 4 -31.76 25.83 18.60
N ASN A 5 -30.91 26.43 19.42
CA ASN A 5 -29.48 26.46 19.15
C ASN A 5 -28.88 25.13 19.62
N LEU A 6 -28.48 24.26 18.69
CA LEU A 6 -27.66 23.10 19.01
C LEU A 6 -26.32 23.60 19.60
N PRO A 7 -25.79 23.01 20.68
CA PRO A 7 -24.55 23.48 21.27
C PRO A 7 -23.38 23.11 20.35
N ILE A 8 -22.80 24.10 19.69
CA ILE A 8 -21.47 23.99 19.10
C ILE A 8 -20.49 23.74 20.26
N LYS A 9 -19.98 22.51 20.37
CA LYS A 9 -18.93 22.17 21.34
C LYS A 9 -17.59 22.58 20.74
N PHE A 10 -17.00 23.64 21.26
CA PHE A 10 -15.61 23.99 21.00
C PHE A 10 -14.70 22.98 21.70
N PHE A 11 -13.87 22.28 20.95
CA PHE A 11 -12.79 21.45 21.48
C PHE A 11 -11.50 22.27 21.46
N GLN A 12 -11.03 22.63 22.65
CA GLN A 12 -9.71 23.24 22.83
C GLN A 12 -8.86 22.26 23.63
N LYS A 13 -7.62 21.98 23.18
CA LYS A 13 -6.67 21.17 23.97
C LYS A 13 -6.51 21.78 25.35
N ARG A 14 -6.65 20.97 26.41
CA ARG A 14 -6.43 21.46 27.78
C ARG A 14 -4.92 21.57 27.99
N GLN A 15 -4.47 22.59 28.70
CA GLN A 15 -3.04 22.71 29.09
C GLN A 15 -2.48 21.46 29.81
N LYS A 16 -3.34 20.63 30.41
CA LYS A 16 -2.94 19.39 31.11
C LYS A 16 -2.82 18.17 30.20
N ASP A 17 -3.18 18.28 28.92
CA ASP A 17 -2.98 17.20 27.95
C ASP A 17 -1.51 17.17 27.46
N GLU A 18 -0.67 18.12 27.88
CA GLU A 18 0.81 18.11 27.75
C GLU A 18 1.47 17.28 28.87
N MET A 19 1.03 16.05 29.10
CA MET A 19 1.77 15.14 29.99
C MET A 19 2.67 14.25 29.13
N GLY A 20 3.98 14.31 29.38
CA GLY A 20 4.92 13.34 28.82
C GLY A 20 4.52 11.92 29.24
N THR A 21 4.81 10.94 28.39
CA THR A 21 4.63 9.52 28.72
C THR A 21 5.40 9.18 29.99
N GLU A 22 4.74 8.58 30.97
CA GLU A 22 5.41 8.05 32.17
C GLU A 22 6.51 7.07 31.75
N ALA A 23 7.68 7.16 32.38
CA ALA A 23 8.83 6.31 32.09
C ALA A 23 8.54 4.86 32.54
N GLY A 24 8.02 4.03 31.63
CA GLY A 24 7.84 2.60 31.83
C GLY A 24 9.16 1.85 31.71
N GLY A 25 9.96 1.79 32.78
CA GLY A 25 11.31 1.23 32.76
C GLY A 25 11.64 0.34 33.95
N GLY A 26 10.84 -0.69 34.23
CA GLY A 26 11.27 -1.78 35.10
C GLY A 26 12.12 -2.79 34.33
N GLN A 27 13.38 -3.03 34.72
CA GLN A 27 14.22 -4.12 34.19
C GLN A 27 13.82 -5.49 34.77
N THR A 28 12.52 -5.76 34.86
CA THR A 28 12.03 -7.08 35.26
C THR A 28 12.21 -8.05 34.11
N ILE A 29 12.79 -9.22 34.42
CA ILE A 29 12.98 -10.29 33.44
C ILE A 29 11.61 -10.95 33.19
N PRO A 30 11.12 -11.01 31.95
CA PRO A 30 9.89 -11.71 31.61
C PRO A 30 10.00 -13.22 31.80
N LYS A 31 8.87 -13.90 32.07
CA LYS A 31 8.83 -15.35 32.32
C LYS A 31 9.36 -16.19 31.16
N TRP A 32 9.23 -15.70 29.93
CA TRP A 32 9.72 -16.38 28.73
C TRP A 32 11.26 -16.34 28.60
N ALA A 33 11.94 -15.43 29.30
CA ALA A 33 13.39 -15.27 29.24
C ALA A 33 14.10 -16.16 30.27
N SER A 34 14.18 -17.46 29.97
CA SER A 34 14.75 -18.49 30.86
C SER A 34 16.28 -18.54 30.79
N GLN A 35 16.94 -18.45 31.95
CA GLN A 35 18.41 -18.60 32.05
C GLN A 35 18.88 -20.00 31.66
N GLY A 36 18.06 -21.04 31.86
CA GLY A 36 18.46 -22.44 31.67
C GLY A 36 18.82 -22.80 30.23
N GLN A 37 18.30 -22.05 29.24
CA GLN A 37 18.55 -22.30 27.81
C GLN A 37 19.52 -21.30 27.17
N LEU A 38 19.99 -20.28 27.92
CA LEU A 38 20.85 -19.23 27.38
C LEU A 38 22.15 -19.76 26.79
N ARG A 39 22.75 -20.76 27.45
CA ARG A 39 24.01 -21.36 26.99
C ARG A 39 23.83 -22.07 25.65
N GLU A 40 22.83 -22.93 25.56
CA GLU A 40 22.51 -23.67 24.33
C GLU A 40 22.17 -22.72 23.17
N LYS A 41 21.30 -21.73 23.40
CA LYS A 41 20.96 -20.72 22.39
C LYS A 41 22.18 -19.90 21.96
N SER A 42 23.03 -19.49 22.90
CA SER A 42 24.26 -18.75 22.59
C SER A 42 25.23 -19.60 21.75
N GLU A 43 25.41 -20.88 22.08
CA GLU A 43 26.23 -21.79 21.26
C GLU A 43 25.64 -21.99 19.87
N TYR A 44 24.33 -22.18 19.75
CA TYR A 44 23.65 -22.31 18.45
C TYR A 44 23.86 -21.06 17.57
N ILE A 45 23.66 -19.87 18.13
CA ILE A 45 23.87 -18.60 17.41
C ILE A 45 25.33 -18.48 16.96
N LYS A 46 26.30 -18.83 17.81
CA LYS A 46 27.72 -18.80 17.44
C LYS A 46 28.04 -19.76 16.30
N THR A 47 27.44 -20.94 16.27
CA THR A 47 27.64 -21.92 15.18
C THR A 47 27.18 -21.34 13.84
N VAL A 48 25.96 -20.79 13.77
CA VAL A 48 25.45 -20.17 12.54
C VAL A 48 26.29 -18.96 12.12
N LEU A 49 26.69 -18.11 13.09
CA LEU A 49 27.58 -16.99 12.81
C LEU A 49 28.97 -17.43 12.32
N ALA A 50 29.46 -18.61 12.73
CA ALA A 50 30.73 -19.16 12.24
C ALA A 50 30.62 -19.65 10.78
N GLU A 51 29.46 -20.14 10.35
CA GLU A 51 29.21 -20.48 8.94
C GLU A 51 29.27 -19.22 8.07
N VAL A 52 28.68 -18.11 8.53
CA VAL A 52 28.77 -16.80 7.85
C VAL A 52 30.22 -16.31 7.71
N SER A 53 31.11 -16.65 8.65
CA SER A 53 32.56 -16.35 8.52
C SER A 53 33.17 -16.98 7.27
N THR A 54 32.77 -18.21 6.96
CA THR A 54 33.27 -18.91 5.76
C THR A 54 32.81 -18.20 4.50
N SER A 55 31.51 -17.85 4.44
CA SER A 55 30.90 -17.07 3.36
C SER A 55 31.62 -15.72 3.16
N LEU A 56 31.82 -14.94 4.23
CA LEU A 56 32.53 -13.66 4.17
C LEU A 56 33.98 -13.79 3.68
N ALA A 57 34.70 -14.81 4.14
CA ALA A 57 36.08 -15.05 3.70
C ALA A 57 36.16 -15.39 2.20
N GLU A 58 35.16 -16.10 1.67
CA GLU A 58 35.06 -16.39 0.23
C GLU A 58 34.70 -15.16 -0.60
N LYS A 59 33.78 -14.31 -0.11
CA LYS A 59 33.42 -13.04 -0.74
C LYS A 59 34.65 -12.14 -0.94
N VAL A 60 35.46 -11.99 0.11
CA VAL A 60 36.68 -11.17 0.04
C VAL A 60 37.67 -11.70 -1.02
N LYS A 61 37.80 -13.03 -1.17
CA LYS A 61 38.66 -13.61 -2.23
C LYS A 61 38.15 -13.29 -3.64
N LYS A 62 36.85 -13.07 -3.81
CA LYS A 62 36.21 -12.66 -5.06
C LYS A 62 36.10 -11.14 -5.22
N ASN A 63 36.76 -10.34 -4.35
CA ASN A 63 36.61 -8.87 -4.29
C ASN A 63 35.15 -8.40 -4.09
N ASN A 64 34.33 -9.22 -3.43
CA ASN A 64 32.98 -8.87 -3.03
C ASN A 64 32.99 -8.35 -1.58
N TYR A 65 32.51 -7.12 -1.38
CA TYR A 65 32.43 -6.44 -0.08
C TYR A 65 30.99 -6.16 0.35
N ILE A 66 30.01 -6.81 -0.29
CA ILE A 66 28.60 -6.72 0.07
C ILE A 66 28.40 -7.44 1.42
N PRO A 67 27.76 -6.79 2.41
CA PRO A 67 27.45 -7.41 3.70
C PRO A 67 26.66 -8.71 3.55
N SER A 68 26.97 -9.71 4.40
CA SER A 68 26.05 -10.83 4.62
C SER A 68 24.88 -10.36 5.49
N VAL A 69 23.68 -10.89 5.23
CA VAL A 69 22.50 -10.65 6.06
C VAL A 69 22.13 -11.94 6.77
N VAL A 70 21.89 -11.87 8.07
CA VAL A 70 21.29 -12.96 8.84
C VAL A 70 19.89 -12.57 9.28
N LYS A 71 19.00 -13.54 9.23
CA LYS A 71 17.59 -13.40 9.61
C LYS A 71 17.38 -14.05 10.96
N LEU A 72 16.88 -13.27 11.92
CA LEU A 72 16.58 -13.72 13.27
C LEU A 72 15.08 -13.92 13.42
N LYS A 73 14.63 -15.15 13.70
CA LYS A 73 13.24 -15.37 14.13
C LYS A 73 13.11 -15.05 15.60
N VAL A 74 12.26 -14.11 15.94
CA VAL A 74 12.03 -13.60 17.30
C VAL A 74 10.90 -14.39 17.96
N ASN A 75 11.00 -14.57 19.27
CA ASN A 75 9.93 -15.14 20.07
C ASN A 75 8.69 -14.25 20.02
N GLY A 76 7.51 -14.83 19.79
CA GLY A 76 6.22 -14.14 19.78
C GLY A 76 5.93 -13.35 21.07
N ASP A 77 6.47 -13.80 22.21
CA ASP A 77 6.36 -13.07 23.48
C ASP A 77 7.37 -11.89 23.62
N ALA A 78 8.27 -11.74 22.65
CA ALA A 78 9.37 -10.78 22.63
C ALA A 78 9.32 -9.78 21.45
N LEU A 79 8.16 -9.62 20.80
CA LEU A 79 8.01 -8.76 19.62
C LEU A 79 8.10 -7.25 19.92
N ALA A 80 7.97 -6.83 21.18
CA ALA A 80 7.97 -5.43 21.56
C ALA A 80 9.30 -4.70 21.24
N LYS A 81 9.22 -3.41 20.91
CA LYS A 81 10.39 -2.55 20.59
C LYS A 81 11.48 -2.61 21.67
N THR A 82 11.10 -2.69 22.93
CA THR A 82 12.03 -2.77 24.07
C THR A 82 12.94 -4.00 24.00
N TYR A 83 12.43 -5.15 23.57
CA TYR A 83 13.22 -6.38 23.46
C TYR A 83 14.06 -6.41 22.18
N ARG A 84 13.55 -5.83 21.08
CA ARG A 84 14.35 -5.63 19.85
C ARG A 84 15.59 -4.78 20.09
N LYS A 85 15.52 -3.80 21.01
CA LYS A 85 16.70 -3.04 21.45
C LYS A 85 17.76 -3.95 22.08
N GLU A 86 17.37 -4.92 22.89
CA GLU A 86 18.30 -5.86 23.50
C GLU A 86 18.91 -6.83 22.47
N ILE A 87 18.14 -7.28 21.48
CA ILE A 87 18.69 -7.98 20.31
C ILE A 87 19.73 -7.09 19.62
N GLY A 88 19.38 -5.83 19.32
CA GLY A 88 20.30 -4.87 18.73
C GLY A 88 21.59 -4.69 19.53
N ASN A 89 21.51 -4.62 20.86
CA ASN A 89 22.69 -4.52 21.72
C ASN A 89 23.64 -5.73 21.58
N LEU A 90 23.14 -6.92 21.21
CA LEU A 90 23.98 -8.10 20.95
C LEU A 90 24.68 -8.01 19.59
N PHE A 91 24.01 -7.51 18.55
CA PHE A 91 24.55 -7.51 17.19
C PHE A 91 25.26 -6.20 16.78
N ASN A 92 25.01 -5.08 17.45
CA ASN A 92 25.58 -3.77 17.09
C ASN A 92 27.05 -3.61 17.54
N VAL A 93 28.00 -3.60 16.60
CA VAL A 93 29.43 -3.40 16.93
C VAL A 93 29.89 -2.02 16.49
N GLY A 94 29.77 -1.04 17.38
CA GLY A 94 30.14 0.36 17.10
C GLY A 94 29.22 1.10 16.11
N LYS A 95 28.22 0.41 15.56
CA LYS A 95 27.21 0.91 14.61
C LYS A 95 25.91 0.10 14.72
N LEU A 96 24.84 0.59 14.11
CA LEU A 96 23.58 -0.15 13.96
C LEU A 96 23.75 -1.23 12.89
N ASN A 97 23.50 -2.48 13.27
CA ASN A 97 23.54 -3.64 12.38
C ASN A 97 22.13 -4.21 12.09
N ILE A 98 21.09 -3.78 12.82
CA ILE A 98 19.70 -4.06 12.42
C ILE A 98 19.38 -3.18 11.20
N ILE A 99 18.98 -3.82 10.10
CA ILE A 99 18.63 -3.13 8.84
C ILE A 99 17.14 -3.14 8.53
N GLY A 100 16.36 -3.99 9.20
CA GLY A 100 14.93 -4.08 8.97
C GLY A 100 14.25 -5.16 9.78
N VAL A 101 12.94 -5.23 9.60
CA VAL A 101 12.07 -6.31 10.05
C VAL A 101 11.45 -6.92 8.80
N SER A 102 11.26 -8.24 8.80
CA SER A 102 10.58 -8.99 7.76
C SER A 102 9.43 -9.75 8.42
N GLY A 103 8.22 -9.62 7.90
CA GLY A 103 7.02 -10.16 8.52
C GLY A 103 6.76 -9.62 9.93
N GLU A 104 6.13 -10.43 10.79
CA GLU A 104 5.82 -10.02 12.18
C GLU A 104 6.98 -10.25 13.16
N ASP A 105 7.74 -11.32 12.95
CA ASP A 105 8.67 -11.87 13.93
C ASP A 105 10.11 -12.01 13.43
N GLU A 106 10.48 -11.51 12.25
CA GLU A 106 11.85 -11.62 11.76
C GLU A 106 12.60 -10.30 11.82
N VAL A 107 13.84 -10.32 12.35
CA VAL A 107 14.75 -9.16 12.37
C VAL A 107 15.93 -9.44 11.46
N LEU A 108 16.22 -8.50 10.57
CA LEU A 108 17.31 -8.59 9.60
C LEU A 108 18.54 -7.87 10.15
N ILE A 109 19.66 -8.58 10.22
CA ILE A 109 20.94 -8.08 10.71
C ILE A 109 21.97 -8.13 9.58
N LYS A 110 22.60 -7.00 9.27
CA LYS A 110 23.78 -6.97 8.40
C LYS A 110 25.06 -7.27 9.16
N ILE A 111 25.99 -7.95 8.50
CA ILE A 111 27.34 -8.24 8.96
C ILE A 111 28.29 -7.78 7.86
N ASP A 112 28.91 -6.62 8.06
CA ASP A 112 29.62 -5.94 6.97
C ASP A 112 30.92 -6.66 6.57
N ASN A 113 31.60 -7.29 7.52
CA ASN A 113 32.86 -8.00 7.29
C ASN A 113 33.28 -8.85 8.52
N GLU A 114 34.40 -9.55 8.38
CA GLU A 114 35.02 -10.39 9.42
C GLU A 114 35.30 -9.67 10.75
N ASN A 115 35.66 -8.38 10.74
CA ASN A 115 35.92 -7.66 11.99
C ASN A 115 34.61 -7.39 12.74
N ASP A 116 33.54 -7.07 12.00
CA ASP A 116 32.18 -6.91 12.54
C ASP A 116 31.70 -8.22 13.17
N LEU A 117 31.82 -9.33 12.42
CA LEU A 117 31.47 -10.67 12.88
C LEU A 117 32.22 -11.08 14.15
N LYS A 118 33.54 -10.86 14.21
CA LYS A 118 34.34 -11.12 15.42
C LYS A 118 33.86 -10.29 16.61
N GLY A 119 33.47 -9.04 16.38
CA GLY A 119 32.89 -8.18 17.42
C GLY A 119 31.57 -8.74 17.96
N ILE A 120 30.71 -9.25 17.08
CA ILE A 120 29.44 -9.91 17.44
C ILE A 120 29.73 -11.18 18.25
N LEU A 121 30.56 -12.09 17.70
CA LEU A 121 30.94 -13.34 18.36
C LEU A 121 31.56 -13.13 19.75
N LYS A 122 32.34 -12.06 19.93
CA LYS A 122 32.91 -11.70 21.23
C LYS A 122 31.84 -11.42 22.27
N LYS A 123 30.73 -10.76 21.90
CA LYS A 123 29.62 -10.50 22.83
C LYS A 123 28.96 -11.79 23.30
N PHE A 124 28.66 -12.71 22.39
CA PHE A 124 28.13 -14.03 22.73
C PHE A 124 29.11 -14.90 23.52
N SER A 125 30.42 -14.74 23.29
CA SER A 125 31.47 -15.44 24.05
C SER A 125 31.73 -14.84 25.44
N SER A 126 31.39 -13.57 25.64
CA SER A 126 31.57 -12.86 26.92
C SER A 126 30.41 -13.03 27.90
N VAL A 127 29.40 -13.84 27.55
CA VAL A 127 28.22 -14.08 28.39
C VAL A 127 28.63 -14.82 29.66
N ASN A 128 28.39 -14.20 30.82
CA ASN A 128 28.42 -14.90 32.09
C ASN A 128 27.11 -15.68 32.25
N PHE A 129 27.15 -17.00 32.11
CA PHE A 129 25.96 -17.85 32.20
C PHE A 129 25.47 -18.07 33.64
N GLU A 130 26.30 -17.84 34.65
CA GLU A 130 25.90 -17.94 36.06
C GLU A 130 25.16 -16.68 36.52
N LEU A 131 25.59 -15.51 36.03
CA LEU A 131 24.98 -14.21 36.31
C LEU A 131 24.90 -13.36 35.03
N PRO A 132 23.98 -13.70 34.10
CA PRO A 132 23.83 -12.95 32.86
C PRO A 132 23.25 -11.57 33.15
N ASN A 133 23.75 -10.56 32.44
CA ASN A 133 23.13 -9.23 32.46
C ASN A 133 21.78 -9.25 31.71
N TYR A 134 20.99 -8.19 31.89
CA TYR A 134 19.67 -8.06 31.30
C TYR A 134 19.69 -8.25 29.77
N THR A 135 20.61 -7.61 29.07
CA THR A 135 20.74 -7.71 27.60
C THR A 135 21.02 -9.13 27.14
N HIS A 136 21.98 -9.83 27.76
CA HIS A 136 22.27 -11.22 27.42
C HIS A 136 21.07 -12.12 27.69
N GLN A 137 20.39 -11.91 28.82
CA GLN A 137 19.24 -12.73 29.18
C GLN A 137 18.04 -12.51 28.25
N ILE A 138 17.68 -11.26 27.97
CA ILE A 138 16.56 -10.92 27.09
C ILE A 138 16.90 -11.16 25.63
N GLY A 139 17.99 -10.57 25.13
CA GLY A 139 18.32 -10.58 23.72
C GLY A 139 18.56 -12.00 23.18
N ILE A 140 19.26 -12.87 23.94
CA ILE A 140 19.48 -14.26 23.52
C ILE A 140 18.19 -15.07 23.63
N SER A 141 17.43 -14.90 24.72
CA SER A 141 16.17 -15.64 24.90
C SER A 141 15.12 -15.28 23.85
N ALA A 142 15.14 -14.03 23.39
CA ALA A 142 14.21 -13.51 22.38
C ALA A 142 14.44 -14.12 21.00
N ILE A 143 15.59 -14.74 20.73
CA ILE A 143 15.90 -15.34 19.43
C ILE A 143 15.49 -16.81 19.47
N ASN A 144 14.58 -17.20 18.60
CA ASN A 144 14.15 -18.59 18.40
C ASN A 144 14.99 -19.28 17.33
N ASN A 145 15.31 -18.58 16.25
CA ASN A 145 16.13 -19.10 15.16
C ASN A 145 17.06 -18.01 14.61
N ILE A 146 18.18 -18.43 14.02
CA ILE A 146 19.05 -17.57 13.22
C ILE A 146 19.50 -18.37 11.99
N GLU A 147 19.44 -17.73 10.83
CA GLU A 147 19.91 -18.31 9.57
C GLU A 147 20.50 -17.23 8.68
N GLU A 148 21.39 -17.63 7.75
CA GLU A 148 21.81 -16.73 6.68
C GLU A 148 20.61 -16.44 5.77
N PHE A 149 20.42 -15.16 5.42
CA PHE A 149 19.32 -14.77 4.56
C PHE A 149 19.57 -15.26 3.14
N LYS A 150 18.53 -15.86 2.55
CA LYS A 150 18.47 -16.18 1.13
C LYS A 150 17.37 -15.34 0.46
N PRO A 151 17.57 -14.86 -0.79
CA PRO A 151 16.56 -14.12 -1.52
C PRO A 151 15.19 -14.80 -1.50
N GLN A 152 14.13 -14.03 -1.27
CA GLN A 152 12.77 -14.51 -1.48
C GLN A 152 12.50 -14.56 -2.99
N ILE A 153 11.91 -15.65 -3.47
CA ILE A 153 11.61 -15.83 -4.89
C ILE A 153 10.13 -16.14 -5.01
N ASP A 154 9.40 -15.23 -5.65
CA ASP A 154 7.95 -15.29 -5.83
C ASP A 154 7.63 -15.11 -7.33
N ILE A 155 7.89 -16.17 -8.10
CA ILE A 155 7.67 -16.25 -9.55
C ILE A 155 6.86 -17.51 -9.85
N GLU A 156 5.93 -17.44 -10.80
CA GLU A 156 5.15 -18.62 -11.20
C GLU A 156 6.00 -19.54 -12.07
N GLU A 157 6.68 -18.96 -13.08
CA GLU A 157 7.55 -19.66 -14.01
C GLU A 157 8.79 -18.82 -14.36
N GLU A 158 9.89 -19.50 -14.66
CA GLU A 158 11.09 -18.87 -15.23
C GLU A 158 10.91 -18.73 -16.74
N ASP A 159 10.87 -17.49 -17.22
CA ASP A 159 10.58 -17.14 -18.61
C ASP A 159 11.46 -15.95 -19.03
N GLU A 160 12.24 -16.14 -20.10
CA GLU A 160 13.15 -15.12 -20.66
C GLU A 160 12.40 -13.87 -21.17
N GLU A 161 11.14 -14.02 -21.59
CA GLU A 161 10.30 -12.91 -22.07
C GLU A 161 9.64 -12.13 -20.93
N GLN A 162 9.68 -12.64 -19.71
CA GLN A 162 9.05 -12.03 -18.55
C GLN A 162 9.91 -10.89 -17.97
N VAL A 163 9.23 -9.88 -17.43
CA VAL A 163 9.85 -8.78 -16.70
C VAL A 163 9.82 -9.09 -15.21
N TYR A 164 10.97 -8.99 -14.56
CA TYR A 164 11.12 -9.27 -13.14
C TYR A 164 11.44 -8.00 -12.35
N LYS A 165 10.96 -7.99 -11.12
CA LYS A 165 11.28 -7.03 -10.08
C LYS A 165 12.32 -7.63 -9.14
N VAL A 166 13.49 -7.01 -9.07
CA VAL A 166 14.54 -7.35 -8.12
C VAL A 166 14.65 -6.25 -7.07
N LYS A 167 14.46 -6.61 -5.80
CA LYS A 167 14.66 -5.69 -4.67
C LYS A 167 15.98 -6.02 -4.00
N LEU A 168 16.85 -5.02 -3.89
CA LEU A 168 18.11 -5.10 -3.16
C LEU A 168 17.93 -4.59 -1.73
N PHE A 169 18.76 -5.06 -0.80
CA PHE A 169 18.76 -4.54 0.56
C PHE A 169 19.10 -3.04 0.61
N ASN A 170 18.54 -2.36 1.60
CA ASN A 170 19.04 -1.09 2.08
C ASN A 170 19.74 -1.32 3.43
N TYR A 171 21.05 -1.10 3.47
CA TYR A 171 21.89 -1.31 4.66
C TYR A 171 21.90 -0.14 5.64
N GLY A 172 21.11 0.92 5.39
CA GLY A 172 21.16 2.17 6.16
C GLY A 172 22.50 2.90 6.04
N ASN A 173 23.28 2.60 5.00
CA ASN A 173 24.59 3.17 4.72
C ASN A 173 24.74 3.38 3.20
N ALA A 174 24.90 4.64 2.79
CA ALA A 174 24.93 5.01 1.39
C ALA A 174 26.10 4.36 0.61
N ASP A 175 27.28 4.20 1.23
CA ASP A 175 28.42 3.59 0.57
C ASP A 175 28.18 2.10 0.29
N LEU A 176 27.66 1.35 1.28
CA LEU A 176 27.32 -0.06 1.12
C LEU A 176 26.19 -0.27 0.10
N ASN A 177 25.16 0.59 0.12
CA ASN A 177 24.09 0.55 -0.87
C ASN A 177 24.63 0.81 -2.28
N ASN A 178 25.50 1.81 -2.44
CA ASN A 178 26.13 2.12 -3.73
C ASN A 178 27.05 0.99 -4.22
N ILE A 179 27.76 0.30 -3.34
CA ILE A 179 28.56 -0.88 -3.68
C ILE A 179 27.66 -2.02 -4.16
N LEU A 180 26.55 -2.28 -3.46
CA LEU A 180 25.57 -3.31 -3.85
C LEU A 180 24.96 -3.00 -5.22
N ILE A 181 24.47 -1.77 -5.42
CA ILE A 181 23.91 -1.31 -6.70
C ILE A 181 24.93 -1.50 -7.82
N ARG A 182 26.15 -0.99 -7.68
CA ARG A 182 27.18 -1.11 -8.74
C ARG A 182 27.55 -2.56 -9.04
N SER A 183 27.59 -3.41 -8.02
CA SER A 183 27.85 -4.84 -8.19
C SER A 183 26.72 -5.54 -8.94
N PHE A 184 25.46 -5.22 -8.61
CA PHE A 184 24.29 -5.78 -9.30
C PHE A 184 24.22 -5.31 -10.76
N GLU A 185 24.38 -4.02 -11.02
CA GLU A 185 24.43 -3.51 -12.39
C GLU A 185 25.60 -4.11 -13.19
N LYS A 186 26.76 -4.33 -12.55
CA LYS A 186 27.89 -5.01 -13.20
C LYS A 186 27.53 -6.44 -13.57
N TYR A 187 26.92 -7.18 -12.65
CA TYR A 187 26.44 -8.53 -12.90
C TYR A 187 25.46 -8.58 -14.08
N CYS A 188 24.46 -7.69 -14.11
CA CYS A 188 23.52 -7.64 -15.23
C CYS A 188 24.22 -7.35 -16.57
N ARG A 189 25.18 -6.41 -16.60
CA ARG A 189 25.98 -6.13 -17.82
C ARG A 189 26.80 -7.33 -18.27
N ASP A 190 27.46 -8.02 -17.35
CA ASP A 190 28.34 -9.15 -17.66
C ASP A 190 27.53 -10.35 -18.21
N ASN A 191 26.27 -10.50 -17.79
CA ASN A 191 25.35 -11.55 -18.24
C ASN A 191 24.35 -11.12 -19.32
N ASN A 192 24.49 -9.92 -19.90
CA ASN A 192 23.57 -9.37 -20.92
C ASN A 192 22.10 -9.26 -20.48
N ILE A 193 21.84 -9.17 -19.18
CA ILE A 193 20.53 -8.90 -18.60
C ILE A 193 20.22 -7.41 -18.80
N GLU A 194 19.05 -7.10 -19.35
CA GLU A 194 18.57 -5.73 -19.42
C GLU A 194 18.07 -5.30 -18.05
N PHE A 195 18.48 -4.12 -17.58
CA PHE A 195 18.11 -3.62 -16.27
C PHE A 195 17.89 -2.11 -16.27
N GLU A 196 16.95 -1.68 -15.43
CA GLU A 196 16.65 -0.28 -15.16
C GLU A 196 16.34 -0.13 -13.67
N LYS A 197 16.82 0.94 -13.04
CA LYS A 197 16.46 1.26 -11.66
C LYS A 197 15.04 1.82 -11.66
N ALA A 198 14.14 1.21 -10.89
CA ALA A 198 12.77 1.66 -10.76
C ALA A 198 12.60 2.58 -9.55
N GLU A 199 12.01 3.76 -9.76
CA GLU A 199 11.84 4.80 -8.73
C GLU A 199 10.58 4.58 -7.90
N TYR A 200 10.69 3.72 -6.89
CA TYR A 200 9.60 3.48 -5.92
C TYR A 200 9.66 4.46 -4.76
N SER A 201 10.81 4.52 -4.09
CA SER A 201 11.11 5.47 -3.02
C SER A 201 12.60 5.63 -2.80
N ASP A 202 13.02 6.69 -2.11
CA ASP A 202 14.44 6.96 -1.84
C ASP A 202 15.11 5.86 -1.00
N GLU A 203 14.33 5.18 -0.17
CA GLU A 203 14.79 4.09 0.69
C GLU A 203 14.78 2.70 0.02
N LEU A 204 14.14 2.56 -1.14
CA LEU A 204 13.99 1.27 -1.83
C LEU A 204 14.94 1.17 -3.04
N ASN A 205 15.75 0.12 -3.04
CA ASN A 205 16.65 -0.21 -4.15
C ASN A 205 16.00 -1.28 -5.04
N ILE A 206 15.13 -0.87 -5.97
CA ILE A 206 14.39 -1.79 -6.84
C ILE A 206 14.87 -1.64 -8.28
N PHE A 207 15.03 -2.77 -8.95
CA PHE A 207 15.37 -2.88 -10.36
C PHE A 207 14.31 -3.64 -11.12
N ARG A 208 13.97 -3.13 -12.29
CA ARG A 208 13.28 -3.84 -13.35
C ARG A 208 14.34 -4.57 -14.17
N ILE A 209 14.19 -5.87 -14.38
CA ILE A 209 15.08 -6.64 -15.26
C ILE A 209 14.30 -7.47 -16.28
N SER A 210 14.91 -7.73 -17.43
CA SER A 210 14.38 -8.57 -18.52
C SER A 210 15.51 -9.33 -19.22
N LYS A 211 15.16 -10.32 -20.06
CA LYS A 211 16.11 -11.23 -20.73
C LYS A 211 16.94 -12.04 -19.74
N VAL A 212 16.27 -12.59 -18.73
CA VAL A 212 16.90 -13.41 -17.68
C VAL A 212 16.76 -14.87 -18.07
N THR A 213 17.87 -15.57 -18.29
CA THR A 213 17.88 -17.00 -18.60
C THR A 213 17.73 -17.85 -17.34
N THR A 214 17.43 -19.14 -17.50
CA THR A 214 17.41 -20.10 -16.37
C THR A 214 18.76 -20.16 -15.63
N ASP A 215 19.88 -20.11 -16.37
CA ASP A 215 21.22 -20.10 -15.75
C ASP A 215 21.45 -18.81 -14.94
N ASP A 216 20.94 -17.66 -15.43
CA ASP A 216 21.00 -16.40 -14.68
C ASP A 216 20.18 -16.45 -13.38
N PHE A 217 19.06 -17.17 -13.37
CA PHE A 217 18.25 -17.36 -12.16
C PHE A 217 19.00 -18.12 -11.08
N ASP A 218 19.77 -19.14 -11.44
CA ASP A 218 20.60 -19.89 -10.51
C ASP A 218 21.69 -19.01 -9.88
N GLU A 219 22.28 -18.10 -10.65
CA GLU A 219 23.24 -17.12 -10.12
C GLU A 219 22.56 -16.03 -9.28
N LEU A 220 21.39 -15.52 -9.69
CA LEU A 220 20.61 -14.52 -8.95
C LEU A 220 20.14 -15.04 -7.59
N ARG A 221 19.84 -16.35 -7.47
CA ARG A 221 19.49 -17.03 -6.21
C ARG A 221 20.57 -16.91 -5.13
N ASP A 222 21.81 -16.88 -5.57
CA ASP A 222 22.99 -16.80 -4.70
C ASP A 222 23.65 -15.42 -4.71
N PHE A 223 23.09 -14.44 -5.43
CA PHE A 223 23.63 -13.09 -5.48
C PHE A 223 23.47 -12.38 -4.13
N ASP A 224 24.60 -11.88 -3.62
CA ASP A 224 24.64 -11.18 -2.35
C ASP A 224 23.90 -9.84 -2.38
N GLY A 225 22.99 -9.66 -1.44
CA GLY A 225 22.29 -8.39 -1.27
C GLY A 225 20.97 -8.28 -2.02
N ILE A 226 20.56 -9.31 -2.78
CA ILE A 226 19.18 -9.42 -3.24
C ILE A 226 18.28 -9.82 -2.05
N GLN A 227 17.20 -9.07 -1.88
CA GLN A 227 16.16 -9.34 -0.91
C GLN A 227 15.01 -10.16 -1.52
N LEU A 228 14.53 -9.76 -2.69
CA LEU A 228 13.35 -10.35 -3.35
C LEU A 228 13.54 -10.37 -4.86
N ILE A 229 13.09 -11.45 -5.50
CA ILE A 229 12.89 -11.57 -6.93
C ILE A 229 11.43 -12.00 -7.15
N THR A 230 10.66 -11.21 -7.89
CA THR A 230 9.27 -11.53 -8.23
C THR A 230 8.96 -11.06 -9.64
N GLU A 231 7.89 -11.57 -10.24
CA GLU A 231 7.39 -11.02 -11.49
C GLU A 231 6.94 -9.57 -11.31
N MET A 232 7.27 -8.72 -12.27
CA MET A 232 6.88 -7.32 -12.25
C MET A 232 5.35 -7.20 -12.31
N PRO A 233 4.69 -6.63 -11.30
CA PRO A 233 3.22 -6.55 -11.29
C PRO A 233 2.71 -5.74 -12.47
N THR A 234 1.59 -6.18 -13.04
CA THR A 234 0.82 -5.42 -14.03
C THR A 234 -0.45 -4.88 -13.39
N TYR A 235 -0.90 -3.73 -13.88
CA TYR A 235 -2.11 -3.07 -13.40
C TYR A 235 -3.20 -3.15 -14.45
N SER A 236 -4.43 -3.40 -14.01
CA SER A 236 -5.56 -3.61 -14.90
C SER A 236 -6.75 -2.74 -14.52
N LEU A 237 -7.64 -2.54 -15.49
CA LEU A 237 -8.93 -1.89 -15.32
C LEU A 237 -10.03 -2.93 -15.48
N THR A 238 -11.03 -2.90 -14.62
CA THR A 238 -12.25 -3.67 -14.85
C THR A 238 -13.23 -2.76 -15.60
N LEU A 239 -13.55 -3.05 -16.85
CA LEU A 239 -14.45 -2.27 -17.71
C LEU A 239 -15.53 -3.17 -18.32
N ASP A 240 -16.74 -3.12 -17.74
CA ASP A 240 -17.95 -3.75 -18.29
C ASP A 240 -19.05 -2.68 -18.33
N GLU A 241 -19.11 -1.90 -19.42
CA GLU A 241 -20.00 -0.74 -19.55
C GLU A 241 -21.33 -1.11 -20.22
N LEU A 242 -22.45 -0.67 -19.63
CA LEU A 242 -23.79 -0.72 -20.23
C LEU A 242 -24.34 0.69 -20.42
N THR A 243 -24.95 0.98 -21.59
CA THR A 243 -25.47 2.32 -21.92
C THR A 243 -27.01 2.40 -21.88
N GLU A 244 -27.55 3.56 -21.49
CA GLU A 244 -28.99 3.85 -21.49
C GLU A 244 -29.30 5.30 -21.94
N GLU A 245 -30.50 5.54 -22.46
CA GLU A 245 -30.97 6.87 -22.84
C GLU A 245 -31.77 7.51 -21.68
N ASN A 246 -31.14 8.42 -20.94
CA ASN A 246 -31.79 9.32 -19.98
C ASN A 246 -31.11 10.69 -20.01
N VAL A 247 -31.88 11.78 -19.88
CA VAL A 247 -31.35 13.15 -19.93
C VAL A 247 -31.08 13.67 -18.52
N ILE A 248 -29.81 13.90 -18.18
CA ILE A 248 -29.37 14.57 -16.95
C ILE A 248 -29.06 16.02 -17.27
N GLU A 249 -29.55 16.96 -16.45
CA GLU A 249 -29.27 18.38 -16.59
C GLU A 249 -27.78 18.68 -16.42
N ILE A 250 -27.23 19.56 -17.27
CA ILE A 250 -25.83 19.99 -17.20
C ILE A 250 -25.66 20.98 -16.06
N LYS A 251 -24.85 20.62 -15.06
CA LYS A 251 -24.47 21.52 -13.97
C LYS A 251 -23.49 22.58 -14.45
N GLN A 252 -23.72 23.82 -14.04
CA GLN A 252 -22.79 24.92 -14.24
C GLN A 252 -22.19 25.35 -12.90
N PRO A 253 -20.87 25.59 -12.81
CA PRO A 253 -20.26 26.23 -11.66
C PRO A 253 -20.92 27.59 -11.41
N LYS A 254 -21.26 27.89 -10.16
CA LYS A 254 -21.80 29.20 -9.78
C LYS A 254 -20.74 30.28 -9.96
N GLU A 255 -21.11 31.39 -10.58
CA GLU A 255 -20.21 32.53 -10.76
C GLU A 255 -19.77 33.08 -9.40
N GLY A 256 -18.46 33.31 -9.25
CA GLY A 256 -17.85 33.80 -8.01
C GLY A 256 -17.71 32.77 -6.88
N ALA A 257 -18.16 31.52 -7.06
CA ALA A 257 -17.95 30.45 -6.09
C ALA A 257 -16.57 29.81 -6.26
N ASN A 258 -15.88 29.58 -5.14
CA ASN A 258 -14.62 28.84 -5.11
C ASN A 258 -14.90 27.36 -4.91
N TYR A 259 -14.55 26.56 -5.91
CA TYR A 259 -14.66 25.11 -5.88
C TYR A 259 -13.29 24.49 -5.62
N PRO A 260 -13.17 23.49 -4.71
CA PRO A 260 -11.92 22.76 -4.56
C PRO A 260 -11.60 22.02 -5.86
N VAL A 261 -10.32 21.73 -6.08
CA VAL A 261 -9.85 20.93 -7.21
C VAL A 261 -9.59 19.51 -6.71
N VAL A 262 -10.09 18.51 -7.44
CA VAL A 262 -9.75 17.10 -7.23
C VAL A 262 -8.99 16.59 -8.43
N GLY A 263 -7.80 16.04 -8.18
CA GLY A 263 -7.02 15.36 -9.21
C GLY A 263 -7.54 13.95 -9.44
N VAL A 264 -7.71 13.57 -10.70
CA VAL A 264 -8.21 12.25 -11.11
C VAL A 264 -7.07 11.51 -11.81
N LEU A 265 -6.41 10.62 -11.07
CA LEU A 265 -5.32 9.75 -11.55
C LEU A 265 -5.95 8.51 -12.20
N ASP A 266 -6.16 8.57 -13.52
CA ASP A 266 -6.93 7.57 -14.24
C ASP A 266 -6.55 7.51 -15.74
N THR A 267 -7.43 7.02 -16.60
CA THR A 267 -7.23 6.92 -18.07
C THR A 267 -7.58 8.18 -18.86
N GLY A 268 -8.00 9.24 -18.16
CA GLY A 268 -8.45 10.51 -18.75
C GLY A 268 -9.96 10.71 -18.72
N ILE A 269 -10.38 11.96 -18.95
CA ILE A 269 -11.75 12.46 -18.88
C ILE A 269 -12.15 13.03 -20.24
N SER A 270 -13.22 12.48 -20.83
CA SER A 270 -13.75 12.96 -22.11
C SER A 270 -14.38 14.34 -21.98
N ASN A 271 -14.26 15.13 -23.05
CA ASN A 271 -14.88 16.45 -23.18
C ASN A 271 -16.39 16.32 -23.48
N ILE A 272 -17.15 15.80 -22.52
CA ILE A 272 -18.62 15.71 -22.62
C ILE A 272 -19.28 16.98 -22.04
N PRO A 273 -20.46 17.39 -22.53
CA PRO A 273 -21.13 18.61 -22.08
C PRO A 273 -21.30 18.72 -20.55
N HIS A 274 -21.51 17.58 -19.88
CA HIS A 274 -21.68 17.51 -18.42
C HIS A 274 -20.41 17.81 -17.62
N LEU A 275 -19.22 17.48 -18.17
CA LEU A 275 -17.94 17.58 -17.46
C LEU A 275 -17.13 18.81 -17.87
N ILE A 276 -17.23 19.26 -19.13
CA ILE A 276 -16.49 20.43 -19.65
C ILE A 276 -16.50 21.64 -18.70
N PRO A 277 -17.65 22.07 -18.12
CA PRO A 277 -17.69 23.25 -17.23
C PRO A 277 -16.84 23.09 -15.96
N TRP A 278 -16.54 21.85 -15.57
CA TRP A 278 -15.86 21.51 -14.34
C TRP A 278 -14.40 21.11 -14.55
N LEU A 279 -13.97 20.86 -15.79
CA LEU A 279 -12.57 20.58 -16.09
C LEU A 279 -11.68 21.76 -15.71
N HIS A 280 -10.54 21.42 -15.10
CA HIS A 280 -9.45 22.36 -14.85
C HIS A 280 -8.82 22.75 -16.19
N ASN A 281 -8.21 23.94 -16.26
CA ASN A 281 -7.59 24.45 -17.49
C ASN A 281 -6.25 23.80 -17.84
N LYS A 282 -5.74 22.95 -16.94
CA LYS A 282 -4.52 22.17 -17.08
C LYS A 282 -4.86 20.69 -16.94
N SER A 283 -4.08 19.86 -17.58
CA SER A 283 -4.08 18.40 -17.43
C SER A 283 -2.65 17.87 -17.49
N PHE A 284 -2.48 16.62 -17.07
CA PHE A 284 -1.22 15.88 -17.11
C PHE A 284 -1.40 14.60 -17.94
N THR A 285 -0.44 14.27 -18.79
CA THR A 285 -0.39 12.97 -19.50
C THR A 285 1.04 12.62 -19.86
N LYS A 286 1.36 11.33 -19.77
CA LYS A 286 2.61 10.74 -20.28
C LYS A 286 2.44 9.98 -21.59
N TYR A 287 1.20 9.87 -22.06
CA TYR A 287 0.84 9.05 -23.19
C TYR A 287 0.48 9.90 -24.41
N HIS A 288 0.89 9.43 -25.57
CA HIS A 288 0.40 9.94 -26.84
C HIS A 288 -1.10 9.65 -26.99
N GLU A 289 -1.84 10.50 -27.70
CA GLU A 289 -3.29 10.39 -27.85
C GLU A 289 -3.76 9.01 -28.37
N ASP A 290 -2.96 8.38 -29.23
CA ASP A 290 -3.25 7.05 -29.76
C ASP A 290 -3.27 5.94 -28.69
N TYR A 291 -2.66 6.17 -27.53
CA TYR A 291 -2.59 5.21 -26.41
C TYR A 291 -3.53 5.59 -25.27
N ILE A 292 -4.50 6.47 -25.51
CA ILE A 292 -5.42 6.95 -24.47
C ILE A 292 -6.84 6.45 -24.73
N ASN A 293 -7.44 5.81 -23.72
CA ASN A 293 -8.86 5.49 -23.69
C ASN A 293 -9.51 6.10 -22.44
N LYS A 294 -10.23 7.20 -22.63
CA LYS A 294 -10.81 8.00 -21.53
C LYS A 294 -12.07 7.40 -20.87
N GLY A 295 -12.45 6.16 -21.19
CA GLY A 295 -13.69 5.54 -20.71
C GLY A 295 -13.78 5.47 -19.18
N HIS A 296 -12.81 4.82 -18.53
CA HIS A 296 -12.81 4.62 -17.08
C HIS A 296 -12.76 5.96 -16.31
N GLY A 297 -11.83 6.85 -16.69
CA GLY A 297 -11.70 8.14 -16.01
C GLY A 297 -12.92 9.06 -16.21
N THR A 298 -13.61 8.98 -17.36
CA THR A 298 -14.90 9.69 -17.56
C THR A 298 -15.98 9.16 -16.62
N PHE A 299 -16.06 7.85 -16.45
CA PHE A 299 -17.01 7.25 -15.51
C PHE A 299 -16.70 7.69 -14.07
N VAL A 300 -15.43 7.66 -13.66
CA VAL A 300 -14.99 8.11 -12.33
C VAL A 300 -15.33 9.59 -12.10
N ALA A 301 -15.02 10.45 -13.06
CA ALA A 301 -15.33 11.88 -13.02
C ALA A 301 -16.84 12.16 -12.94
N GLY A 302 -17.64 11.38 -13.67
CA GLY A 302 -19.10 11.47 -13.62
C GLY A 302 -19.67 11.10 -12.25
N VAL A 303 -19.14 10.06 -11.59
CA VAL A 303 -19.57 9.72 -10.22
C VAL A 303 -19.17 10.82 -9.23
N LEU A 304 -17.96 11.36 -9.37
CA LEU A 304 -17.42 12.41 -8.51
C LEU A 304 -18.29 13.68 -8.53
N LEU A 305 -18.81 14.08 -9.69
CA LEU A 305 -19.62 15.30 -9.83
C LEU A 305 -21.14 15.10 -9.85
N TYR A 306 -21.62 13.99 -10.42
CA TYR A 306 -23.04 13.75 -10.68
C TYR A 306 -23.59 12.51 -9.99
N GLY A 307 -22.76 11.76 -9.24
CA GLY A 307 -23.18 10.51 -8.62
C GLY A 307 -24.45 10.62 -7.79
N ASP A 308 -24.71 11.76 -7.15
CA ASP A 308 -25.92 11.99 -6.35
C ASP A 308 -27.16 12.23 -7.23
N ASN A 309 -27.00 13.02 -8.30
CA ASN A 309 -28.07 13.30 -9.26
C ASN A 309 -28.47 12.05 -10.05
N LEU A 310 -27.47 11.27 -10.45
CA LEU A 310 -27.66 10.03 -11.22
C LEU A 310 -28.40 8.96 -10.41
N GLU A 311 -28.19 8.95 -9.09
CA GLU A 311 -28.88 8.06 -8.15
C GLU A 311 -30.16 8.68 -7.54
N GLY A 312 -30.43 9.95 -7.82
CA GLY A 312 -31.58 10.70 -7.27
C GLY A 312 -31.57 10.84 -5.75
N LYS A 313 -30.38 10.81 -5.13
CA LYS A 313 -30.19 10.83 -3.67
C LYS A 313 -29.00 11.70 -3.29
N ASP A 314 -29.14 12.46 -2.22
CA ASP A 314 -28.05 13.25 -1.66
C ASP A 314 -27.18 12.37 -0.76
N TYR A 315 -26.01 11.99 -1.26
CA TYR A 315 -25.05 11.14 -0.54
C TYR A 315 -23.84 11.92 -0.07
N THR A 316 -23.36 12.86 -0.89
CA THR A 316 -22.13 13.61 -0.64
C THR A 316 -22.39 14.98 -0.03
N GLY A 317 -23.60 15.55 -0.21
CA GLY A 317 -23.94 16.87 0.33
C GLY A 317 -23.13 18.02 -0.25
N PHE A 318 -22.46 17.80 -1.38
CA PHE A 318 -21.43 18.69 -1.91
C PHE A 318 -21.80 19.27 -3.28
N GLU A 319 -21.62 20.59 -3.45
CA GLU A 319 -22.13 21.32 -4.64
C GLU A 319 -21.32 21.10 -5.93
N GLY A 320 -20.13 20.48 -5.84
CA GLY A 320 -19.26 20.14 -6.97
C GLY A 320 -17.81 20.58 -6.76
N CYS A 321 -16.89 20.09 -7.60
CA CYS A 321 -15.47 20.46 -7.57
C CYS A 321 -14.93 20.62 -8.99
N LYS A 322 -13.78 21.28 -9.13
CA LYS A 322 -13.05 21.26 -10.39
C LYS A 322 -12.30 19.93 -10.53
N LEU A 323 -12.22 19.42 -11.76
CA LEU A 323 -11.58 18.15 -12.09
C LEU A 323 -10.25 18.41 -12.78
N PHE A 324 -9.14 18.01 -12.16
CA PHE A 324 -7.85 17.97 -12.83
C PHE A 324 -7.62 16.59 -13.43
N GLU A 325 -7.50 16.52 -14.76
CA GLU A 325 -7.24 15.28 -15.49
C GLU A 325 -5.75 14.92 -15.40
N ALA A 326 -5.44 13.76 -14.80
CA ALA A 326 -4.11 13.19 -14.81
C ALA A 326 -4.14 11.78 -15.42
N ILE A 327 -3.68 11.67 -16.66
CA ILE A 327 -3.65 10.42 -17.43
C ILE A 327 -2.38 9.65 -17.06
N VAL A 328 -2.51 8.74 -16.10
CA VAL A 328 -1.41 7.90 -15.59
C VAL A 328 -1.48 6.45 -16.09
N MET A 329 -2.57 6.10 -16.77
CA MET A 329 -2.88 4.75 -17.25
C MET A 329 -3.19 4.78 -18.77
N PRO A 330 -2.53 3.94 -19.60
CA PRO A 330 -2.79 3.89 -21.03
C PRO A 330 -4.01 3.02 -21.37
N ASP A 331 -4.35 2.98 -22.65
CA ASP A 331 -5.21 1.96 -23.23
C ASP A 331 -4.52 0.58 -23.16
N LEU A 332 -4.98 -0.23 -22.20
CA LEU A 332 -4.44 -1.57 -21.93
C LEU A 332 -4.64 -2.56 -23.08
N SER A 333 -5.49 -2.26 -24.07
CA SER A 333 -5.59 -3.05 -25.29
C SER A 333 -4.40 -2.85 -26.24
N LYS A 334 -3.64 -1.76 -26.04
CA LYS A 334 -2.50 -1.36 -26.89
C LYS A 334 -1.17 -1.49 -26.17
N GLN A 335 -1.13 -1.22 -24.86
CA GLN A 335 0.09 -1.23 -24.07
C GLN A 335 -0.19 -1.67 -22.63
N LYS A 336 0.60 -2.62 -22.13
CA LYS A 336 0.65 -2.96 -20.70
C LYS A 336 1.36 -1.84 -19.93
N ILE A 337 0.98 -1.66 -18.67
CA ILE A 337 1.69 -0.77 -17.73
C ILE A 337 2.17 -1.59 -16.53
N PHE A 338 3.42 -1.36 -16.17
CA PHE A 338 4.06 -2.01 -15.04
C PHE A 338 3.98 -1.15 -13.77
N GLU A 339 4.23 -1.78 -12.62
CA GLU A 339 4.15 -1.17 -11.29
C GLU A 339 5.01 0.10 -11.15
N ASP A 340 6.24 0.06 -11.66
CA ASP A 340 7.21 1.17 -11.66
C ASP A 340 6.73 2.35 -12.51
N GLU A 341 6.30 2.09 -13.74
CA GLU A 341 5.81 3.12 -14.65
C GLU A 341 4.59 3.84 -14.08
N LEU A 342 3.66 3.10 -13.47
CA LEU A 342 2.47 3.69 -12.85
C LEU A 342 2.83 4.55 -11.63
N ILE A 343 3.75 4.10 -10.78
CA ILE A 343 4.23 4.88 -9.63
C ILE A 343 4.86 6.19 -10.11
N GLU A 344 5.72 6.14 -11.13
CA GLU A 344 6.40 7.33 -11.64
C GLU A 344 5.40 8.32 -12.25
N ASN A 345 4.46 7.82 -13.06
CA ASN A 345 3.40 8.67 -13.62
C ASN A 345 2.57 9.36 -12.52
N ILE A 346 2.29 8.67 -11.41
CA ILE A 346 1.57 9.25 -10.26
C ILE A 346 2.45 10.28 -9.53
N ARG A 347 3.73 9.95 -9.29
CA ARG A 347 4.70 10.82 -8.61
C ARG A 347 4.85 12.13 -9.35
N GLU A 348 5.08 12.08 -10.65
CA GLU A 348 5.21 13.28 -11.48
C GLU A 348 3.91 14.09 -11.53
N ALA A 349 2.76 13.44 -11.74
CA ALA A 349 1.46 14.12 -11.80
C ALA A 349 1.15 14.91 -10.52
N ILE A 350 1.47 14.33 -9.35
CA ILE A 350 1.26 14.98 -8.06
C ILE A 350 2.33 16.03 -7.78
N THR A 351 3.59 15.76 -8.11
CA THR A 351 4.72 16.67 -7.81
C THR A 351 4.61 17.97 -8.61
N ASP A 352 4.27 17.87 -9.90
CA ASP A 352 4.08 19.04 -10.78
C ASP A 352 2.84 19.87 -10.43
N HIS A 353 1.91 19.28 -9.67
CA HIS A 353 0.62 19.86 -9.32
C HIS A 353 0.28 19.75 -7.83
N ASN A 354 1.28 19.91 -6.96
CA ASN A 354 1.13 19.74 -5.52
C ASN A 354 0.21 20.79 -4.86
N GLU A 355 -0.22 21.83 -5.59
CA GLU A 355 -1.30 22.73 -5.17
C GLU A 355 -2.65 22.00 -5.05
N ILE A 356 -2.82 20.88 -5.76
CA ILE A 356 -4.01 20.02 -5.67
C ILE A 356 -3.83 19.08 -4.49
N LYS A 357 -4.72 19.20 -3.51
CA LYS A 357 -4.56 18.53 -2.22
C LYS A 357 -5.26 17.19 -2.10
N ILE A 358 -6.30 16.94 -2.89
CA ILE A 358 -7.08 15.70 -2.89
C ILE A 358 -6.97 15.02 -4.24
N TRP A 359 -6.58 13.75 -4.24
CA TRP A 359 -6.40 12.95 -5.44
C TRP A 359 -7.23 11.66 -5.36
N ASN A 360 -7.93 11.32 -6.44
CA ASN A 360 -8.63 10.05 -6.57
C ASN A 360 -7.79 9.10 -7.43
N LEU A 361 -7.42 7.95 -6.87
CA LEU A 361 -6.73 6.86 -7.56
C LEU A 361 -7.64 5.62 -7.57
N SER A 362 -8.35 5.41 -8.68
CA SER A 362 -9.31 4.30 -8.84
C SER A 362 -8.76 3.16 -9.72
N LEU A 363 -7.43 3.04 -9.74
CA LEU A 363 -6.67 1.99 -10.43
C LEU A 363 -6.22 0.92 -9.42
N GLY A 364 -5.92 -0.29 -9.88
CA GLY A 364 -5.48 -1.38 -9.00
C GLY A 364 -4.89 -2.58 -9.72
N THR A 365 -4.55 -3.60 -8.93
CA THR A 365 -4.03 -4.89 -9.38
C THR A 365 -4.90 -6.01 -8.82
N ASP A 366 -4.82 -7.19 -9.42
CA ASP A 366 -5.48 -8.40 -8.93
C ASP A 366 -4.70 -9.06 -7.78
N ARG A 367 -3.42 -8.73 -7.59
CA ARG A 367 -2.58 -9.26 -6.52
C ARG A 367 -3.03 -8.80 -5.14
N GLU A 368 -3.14 -9.74 -4.20
CA GLU A 368 -3.51 -9.47 -2.80
C GLU A 368 -2.36 -8.84 -2.00
N ALA A 369 -2.69 -7.96 -1.07
CA ALA A 369 -1.73 -7.43 -0.10
C ALA A 369 -1.33 -8.52 0.89
N ASP A 370 -0.05 -8.52 1.28
CA ASP A 370 0.47 -9.47 2.25
C ASP A 370 -0.17 -9.27 3.64
N LEU A 371 -0.11 -10.29 4.49
CA LEU A 371 -0.64 -10.22 5.86
C LEU A 371 0.23 -9.35 6.77
N TYR A 372 1.51 -9.22 6.46
CA TYR A 372 2.52 -8.72 7.36
C TYR A 372 3.36 -7.61 6.72
N GLU A 373 3.67 -7.73 5.43
CA GLU A 373 4.49 -6.78 4.69
C GLU A 373 3.67 -5.76 3.90
N PHE A 374 4.05 -4.49 4.02
CA PHE A 374 3.54 -3.44 3.14
C PHE A 374 4.19 -3.56 1.75
N SER A 375 3.35 -3.54 0.72
CA SER A 375 3.75 -3.53 -0.68
C SER A 375 4.62 -2.31 -0.99
N ASP A 376 5.56 -2.48 -1.92
CA ASP A 376 6.43 -1.37 -2.32
C ASP A 376 5.62 -0.24 -2.99
N PHE A 377 4.51 -0.56 -3.67
CA PHE A 377 3.59 0.46 -4.19
C PHE A 377 2.95 1.28 -3.06
N ALA A 378 2.48 0.64 -1.99
CA ALA A 378 1.93 1.36 -0.84
C ALA A 378 2.97 2.27 -0.17
N LYS A 379 4.23 1.80 -0.06
CA LYS A 379 5.36 2.60 0.43
C LYS A 379 5.61 3.82 -0.46
N ALA A 380 5.62 3.63 -1.78
CA ALA A 380 5.75 4.71 -2.75
C ALA A 380 4.59 5.73 -2.64
N LEU A 381 3.34 5.28 -2.55
CA LEU A 381 2.18 6.16 -2.35
C LEU A 381 2.26 6.94 -1.03
N ASP A 382 2.75 6.32 0.04
CA ASP A 382 2.91 6.97 1.32
C ASP A 382 3.99 8.07 1.25
N GLU A 383 5.12 7.81 0.60
CA GLU A 383 6.17 8.81 0.38
C GLU A 383 5.69 9.97 -0.51
N ILE A 384 5.03 9.70 -1.64
CA ILE A 384 4.48 10.72 -2.54
C ILE A 384 3.50 11.65 -1.78
N GLN A 385 2.65 11.10 -0.91
CA GLN A 385 1.73 11.88 -0.09
C GLN A 385 2.44 12.74 0.97
N GLU A 386 3.52 12.21 1.56
CA GLU A 386 4.33 12.93 2.53
C GLU A 386 5.08 14.10 1.91
N GLU A 387 5.79 13.86 0.81
CA GLU A 387 6.60 14.86 0.11
C GLU A 387 5.76 16.02 -0.43
N ASN A 388 4.58 15.70 -0.98
CA ASN A 388 3.73 16.70 -1.64
C ASN A 388 2.66 17.30 -0.72
N ASN A 389 2.55 16.80 0.51
CA ASN A 389 1.49 17.13 1.45
C ASN A 389 0.12 17.08 0.76
N VAL A 390 -0.29 15.88 0.33
CA VAL A 390 -1.57 15.58 -0.34
C VAL A 390 -2.24 14.35 0.30
N LEU A 391 -3.53 14.14 0.01
CA LEU A 391 -4.28 12.95 0.41
C LEU A 391 -4.80 12.20 -0.83
N ILE A 392 -4.45 10.92 -0.94
CA ILE A 392 -4.92 10.04 -2.01
C ILE A 392 -6.08 9.18 -1.50
N CYS A 393 -7.24 9.28 -2.15
CA CYS A 393 -8.36 8.36 -2.00
C CYS A 393 -8.17 7.19 -2.97
N LYS A 394 -8.01 5.97 -2.43
CA LYS A 394 -7.63 4.76 -3.17
C LYS A 394 -8.72 3.69 -3.12
N SER A 395 -9.03 3.02 -4.22
CA SER A 395 -9.95 1.87 -4.21
C SER A 395 -9.34 0.65 -3.50
N ALA A 396 -10.15 -0.09 -2.72
CA ALA A 396 -9.73 -1.33 -2.05
C ALA A 396 -9.41 -2.50 -3.01
N GLY A 397 -9.93 -2.39 -4.25
CA GLY A 397 -9.80 -3.40 -5.31
C GLY A 397 -11.01 -4.33 -5.37
N ASN A 398 -11.12 -5.03 -6.51
CA ASN A 398 -12.24 -5.93 -6.80
C ASN A 398 -11.75 -7.38 -6.94
N CYS A 399 -12.60 -8.36 -6.61
CA CYS A 399 -12.34 -9.78 -6.85
C CYS A 399 -13.55 -10.45 -7.48
N ASN A 400 -13.32 -11.57 -8.18
CA ASN A 400 -14.35 -12.36 -8.84
C ASN A 400 -14.75 -13.62 -8.05
N ASN A 401 -14.26 -13.77 -6.81
CA ASN A 401 -14.42 -14.99 -6.00
C ASN A 401 -15.90 -15.35 -5.74
N PHE A 402 -16.77 -14.34 -5.68
CA PHE A 402 -18.20 -14.55 -5.56
C PHE A 402 -18.78 -15.36 -6.74
N ARG A 403 -18.20 -15.29 -7.94
CA ARG A 403 -18.66 -16.05 -9.11
C ARG A 403 -18.42 -17.55 -8.98
N ILE A 404 -17.48 -17.97 -8.12
CA ILE A 404 -17.06 -19.36 -7.92
C ILE A 404 -17.33 -19.85 -6.49
N ASN A 405 -18.12 -19.12 -5.71
CA ASN A 405 -18.40 -19.41 -4.30
C ASN A 405 -17.14 -19.51 -3.42
N ALA A 406 -16.11 -18.73 -3.73
CA ALA A 406 -14.91 -18.61 -2.91
C ALA A 406 -14.99 -17.39 -1.96
N PRO A 407 -14.27 -17.40 -0.81
CA PRO A 407 -14.17 -16.25 0.08
C PRO A 407 -13.67 -15.00 -0.65
N LYS A 408 -14.04 -13.81 -0.18
CA LYS A 408 -13.52 -12.54 -0.74
C LYS A 408 -12.01 -12.47 -0.56
N SER A 409 -11.32 -11.99 -1.60
CA SER A 409 -9.89 -11.70 -1.55
C SER A 409 -9.56 -10.57 -0.57
N ARG A 410 -8.34 -10.58 -0.05
CA ARG A 410 -7.79 -9.45 0.70
C ARG A 410 -7.67 -8.22 -0.18
N ILE A 411 -7.57 -7.03 0.42
CA ILE A 411 -7.29 -5.77 -0.29
C ILE A 411 -6.15 -5.92 -1.29
N ALA A 412 -6.20 -5.20 -2.40
CA ALA A 412 -5.16 -5.28 -3.44
C ALA A 412 -3.81 -4.71 -2.93
N LYS A 413 -2.69 -5.19 -3.48
CA LYS A 413 -1.41 -4.45 -3.36
C LYS A 413 -1.63 -3.00 -3.82
N SER A 414 -1.04 -2.02 -3.14
CA SER A 414 -1.33 -0.56 -3.15
C SER A 414 -2.46 -0.08 -2.23
N ALA A 415 -3.47 -0.90 -1.94
CA ALA A 415 -4.56 -0.54 -1.01
C ALA A 415 -4.18 -0.75 0.46
N ASP A 416 -2.96 -1.22 0.72
CA ASP A 416 -2.32 -1.33 2.01
C ASP A 416 -1.58 -0.05 2.46
N THR A 417 -1.68 1.05 1.68
CA THR A 417 -1.20 2.39 2.05
C THR A 417 -1.67 2.82 3.45
N VAL A 418 -0.75 3.32 4.26
CA VAL A 418 -1.04 3.80 5.62
C VAL A 418 -1.61 5.22 5.57
N ARG A 419 -1.06 6.09 4.72
CA ARG A 419 -1.44 7.50 4.63
C ARG A 419 -2.69 7.71 3.77
N GLY A 420 -2.88 6.93 2.72
CA GLY A 420 -4.02 7.02 1.82
C GLY A 420 -5.34 6.64 2.49
N LEU A 421 -6.45 7.16 1.97
CA LEU A 421 -7.81 6.84 2.39
C LEU A 421 -8.40 5.78 1.45
N VAL A 422 -8.44 4.53 1.91
CA VAL A 422 -8.81 3.35 1.14
C VAL A 422 -10.30 3.09 1.25
N VAL A 423 -10.96 2.93 0.10
CA VAL A 423 -12.42 2.90 -0.01
C VAL A 423 -12.90 1.56 -0.56
N GLY A 424 -13.68 0.84 0.24
CA GLY A 424 -14.40 -0.36 -0.20
C GLY A 424 -15.78 -0.03 -0.78
N SER A 425 -16.52 -1.07 -1.19
CA SER A 425 -17.84 -0.93 -1.79
C SER A 425 -18.94 -1.59 -0.96
N ILE A 426 -20.06 -0.90 -0.81
CA ILE A 426 -21.34 -1.44 -0.31
C ILE A 426 -22.43 -1.39 -1.39
N ALA A 427 -23.42 -2.27 -1.26
CA ALA A 427 -24.55 -2.36 -2.17
C ALA A 427 -25.57 -1.22 -1.93
N HIS A 428 -25.93 -0.49 -2.98
CA HIS A 428 -26.93 0.59 -2.92
C HIS A 428 -28.37 0.06 -2.95
N ASP A 429 -28.57 -1.12 -3.54
CA ASP A 429 -29.85 -1.82 -3.66
C ASP A 429 -29.64 -3.35 -3.75
N LYS A 430 -30.73 -4.12 -3.78
CA LYS A 430 -30.72 -5.57 -3.93
C LYS A 430 -31.77 -6.06 -4.94
N LEU A 431 -31.29 -6.64 -6.05
CA LEU A 431 -32.07 -7.40 -7.01
C LEU A 431 -32.21 -8.87 -6.59
N ALA A 432 -33.10 -9.61 -7.24
CA ALA A 432 -33.35 -11.03 -6.94
C ALA A 432 -32.12 -11.93 -7.10
N THR A 433 -31.20 -11.56 -7.99
CA THR A 433 -29.96 -12.31 -8.28
C THR A 433 -28.77 -11.84 -7.45
N ASP A 434 -28.89 -10.72 -6.73
CA ASP A 434 -27.78 -10.11 -6.02
C ASP A 434 -27.41 -10.88 -4.74
N TYR A 435 -26.11 -10.96 -4.46
CA TYR A 435 -25.59 -11.69 -3.31
C TYR A 435 -25.53 -10.84 -2.04
N ALA A 436 -25.22 -9.55 -2.13
CA ALA A 436 -25.21 -8.68 -0.96
C ALA A 436 -26.60 -8.13 -0.65
N GLU A 437 -26.95 -8.05 0.63
CA GLU A 437 -28.07 -7.24 1.07
C GLU A 437 -27.78 -5.75 0.82
N LYS A 438 -28.84 -4.94 0.68
CA LYS A 438 -28.69 -3.49 0.64
C LYS A 438 -27.89 -2.99 1.85
N ASN A 439 -27.01 -2.02 1.62
CA ASN A 439 -26.07 -1.44 2.60
C ASN A 439 -25.05 -2.43 3.20
N ASN A 440 -24.90 -3.63 2.65
CA ASN A 440 -23.87 -4.58 3.05
C ASN A 440 -22.72 -4.59 2.02
N SER A 441 -21.58 -5.13 2.41
CA SER A 441 -20.36 -5.14 1.59
C SER A 441 -20.60 -5.84 0.25
N SER A 442 -20.36 -5.13 -0.87
CA SER A 442 -20.58 -5.64 -2.22
C SER A 442 -19.78 -6.92 -2.46
N PRO A 443 -20.31 -7.91 -3.18
CA PRO A 443 -19.69 -9.24 -3.30
C PRO A 443 -18.32 -9.21 -3.98
N PHE A 444 -18.07 -8.21 -4.84
CA PHE A 444 -16.78 -7.98 -5.48
C PHE A 444 -15.79 -7.16 -4.63
N SER A 445 -16.23 -6.46 -3.59
CA SER A 445 -15.33 -5.62 -2.77
C SER A 445 -14.36 -6.50 -2.00
N ARG A 446 -13.06 -6.25 -2.14
CA ARG A 446 -12.03 -6.87 -1.29
C ARG A 446 -12.16 -6.41 0.17
N ILE A 447 -11.64 -7.22 1.09
CA ILE A 447 -11.77 -7.04 2.54
C ILE A 447 -10.41 -6.99 3.22
N GLY A 448 -10.34 -6.42 4.42
CA GLY A 448 -9.14 -6.42 5.25
C GLY A 448 -8.95 -7.69 6.09
N PRO A 449 -8.07 -7.61 7.09
CA PRO A 449 -7.23 -6.44 7.43
C PRO A 449 -6.08 -6.24 6.44
N GLY A 450 -5.51 -5.04 6.38
CA GLY A 450 -4.21 -4.78 5.75
C GLY A 450 -3.03 -5.35 6.56
N PRO A 451 -1.79 -5.15 6.10
CA PRO A 451 -0.59 -5.65 6.77
C PRO A 451 -0.55 -5.22 8.25
N SER A 452 -0.08 -6.11 9.13
CA SER A 452 0.02 -5.85 10.57
C SER A 452 -1.32 -5.50 11.24
N ASN A 453 -2.42 -6.12 10.79
CA ASN A 453 -3.79 -5.91 11.29
C ASN A 453 -4.31 -4.46 11.13
N LEU A 454 -3.80 -3.73 10.13
CA LEU A 454 -4.31 -2.40 9.82
C LEU A 454 -5.77 -2.50 9.36
N ILE A 455 -6.66 -1.70 9.93
CA ILE A 455 -8.07 -1.66 9.50
C ILE A 455 -8.12 -1.17 8.05
N LYS A 456 -8.63 -2.03 7.16
CA LYS A 456 -8.85 -1.76 5.74
C LYS A 456 -10.12 -2.48 5.27
N PRO A 457 -10.90 -1.93 4.33
CA PRO A 457 -10.81 -0.55 3.84
C PRO A 457 -10.96 0.47 4.99
N ASP A 458 -10.50 1.71 4.83
CA ASP A 458 -10.66 2.72 5.89
C ASP A 458 -12.14 3.16 6.03
N VAL A 459 -12.86 3.20 4.89
CA VAL A 459 -14.30 3.49 4.80
C VAL A 459 -14.92 2.77 3.61
N VAL A 460 -16.25 2.79 3.49
CA VAL A 460 -16.99 2.28 2.33
C VAL A 460 -17.98 3.30 1.79
N HIS A 461 -18.27 3.17 0.50
CA HIS A 461 -19.41 3.86 -0.12
C HIS A 461 -20.07 2.98 -1.19
N PHE A 462 -21.19 3.43 -1.73
CA PHE A 462 -21.91 2.74 -2.81
C PHE A 462 -21.07 2.60 -4.08
N GLY A 463 -20.77 1.36 -4.46
CA GLY A 463 -20.11 0.99 -5.72
C GLY A 463 -20.85 -0.07 -6.53
N GLY A 464 -22.04 -0.50 -6.09
CA GLY A 464 -22.88 -1.47 -6.80
C GLY A 464 -23.07 -2.80 -6.08
N ASN A 465 -23.81 -3.70 -6.69
CA ASN A 465 -24.05 -5.06 -6.22
C ASN A 465 -23.93 -6.04 -7.40
N ALA A 466 -23.80 -7.33 -7.14
CA ALA A 466 -23.71 -8.33 -8.19
C ALA A 466 -24.16 -9.71 -7.67
N GLY A 467 -24.39 -10.62 -8.59
CA GLY A 467 -24.55 -12.03 -8.28
C GLY A 467 -24.63 -12.85 -9.56
N LEU A 468 -25.30 -13.99 -9.49
CA LEU A 468 -25.45 -14.90 -10.62
C LEU A 468 -26.93 -15.18 -10.90
N ASP A 469 -27.29 -15.32 -12.17
CA ASP A 469 -28.60 -15.84 -12.56
C ASP A 469 -28.69 -17.37 -12.38
N ASN A 470 -29.87 -17.92 -12.67
CA ASN A 470 -30.14 -19.36 -12.58
C ASN A 470 -29.28 -20.23 -13.55
N THR A 471 -28.57 -19.60 -14.49
CA THR A 471 -27.64 -20.25 -15.42
C THR A 471 -26.17 -20.03 -15.06
N ASN A 472 -25.90 -19.51 -13.85
CA ASN A 472 -24.58 -19.13 -13.34
C ASN A 472 -23.88 -18.04 -14.18
N LYS A 473 -24.64 -17.19 -14.88
CA LYS A 473 -24.09 -16.02 -15.56
C LYS A 473 -24.10 -14.82 -14.64
N LEU A 474 -23.06 -13.98 -14.74
CA LEU A 474 -22.96 -12.73 -13.99
C LEU A 474 -24.15 -11.83 -14.27
N VAL A 475 -24.78 -11.35 -13.19
CA VAL A 475 -25.72 -10.23 -13.21
C VAL A 475 -25.16 -9.14 -12.33
N ILE A 476 -25.01 -7.94 -12.89
CA ILE A 476 -24.58 -6.76 -12.16
C ILE A 476 -25.78 -5.89 -11.81
N ASN A 477 -25.74 -5.28 -10.62
CA ASN A 477 -26.63 -4.22 -10.18
C ASN A 477 -25.78 -2.94 -10.00
N PRO A 478 -25.63 -2.16 -11.08
CA PRO A 478 -24.61 -1.12 -11.22
C PRO A 478 -25.00 0.22 -10.62
N VAL A 479 -23.98 1.03 -10.29
CA VAL A 479 -24.15 2.48 -10.13
C VAL A 479 -24.11 3.16 -11.50
N LYS A 480 -24.61 4.39 -11.58
CA LYS A 480 -24.69 5.17 -12.81
C LYS A 480 -23.60 6.23 -12.91
N SER A 481 -23.16 6.50 -14.14
CA SER A 481 -22.25 7.59 -14.51
C SER A 481 -22.38 7.96 -15.99
N PHE A 482 -21.38 8.60 -16.57
CA PHE A 482 -21.31 8.92 -18.00
C PHE A 482 -20.28 8.07 -18.71
N SER A 483 -20.61 7.71 -19.94
CA SER A 483 -19.70 7.14 -20.93
C SER A 483 -18.81 8.22 -21.55
N SER A 484 -17.83 7.80 -22.34
CA SER A 484 -16.96 8.71 -23.10
C SER A 484 -17.69 9.58 -24.14
N ASP A 485 -18.87 9.17 -24.60
CA ASP A 485 -19.73 9.93 -25.53
C ASP A 485 -20.79 10.80 -24.83
N GLY A 486 -20.87 10.73 -23.50
CA GLY A 486 -21.79 11.51 -22.67
C GLY A 486 -23.16 10.87 -22.48
N SER A 487 -23.39 9.67 -23.01
CA SER A 487 -24.56 8.86 -22.65
C SER A 487 -24.47 8.33 -21.22
N LEU A 488 -25.60 7.86 -20.68
CA LEU A 488 -25.63 7.27 -19.34
C LEU A 488 -24.93 5.91 -19.38
N ALA A 489 -23.94 5.73 -18.53
CA ALA A 489 -23.20 4.49 -18.36
C ALA A 489 -23.52 3.84 -17.01
N LYS A 490 -23.35 2.52 -16.93
CA LYS A 490 -23.58 1.71 -15.74
C LYS A 490 -22.44 0.75 -15.48
N GLN A 491 -21.95 0.71 -14.24
CA GLN A 491 -20.87 -0.19 -13.84
C GLN A 491 -20.88 -0.53 -12.33
N VAL A 492 -20.13 -1.57 -11.95
CA VAL A 492 -19.90 -1.99 -10.55
C VAL A 492 -18.42 -1.97 -10.22
N GLY A 493 -18.05 -1.56 -9.00
CA GLY A 493 -16.66 -1.60 -8.54
C GLY A 493 -16.34 -0.62 -7.41
N THR A 494 -15.27 -0.93 -6.68
CA THR A 494 -14.68 -0.01 -5.68
C THR A 494 -14.14 1.28 -6.31
N SER A 495 -13.80 1.26 -7.61
CA SER A 495 -13.48 2.44 -8.41
C SER A 495 -14.61 3.48 -8.48
N PHE A 496 -15.84 3.11 -8.12
CA PHE A 496 -17.00 4.02 -8.14
C PHE A 496 -17.50 4.39 -6.74
N SER A 497 -17.06 3.70 -5.69
CA SER A 497 -17.24 4.16 -4.31
C SER A 497 -16.18 5.19 -3.93
N THR A 498 -14.94 5.02 -4.41
CA THR A 498 -13.79 5.92 -4.17
C THR A 498 -14.03 7.39 -4.54
N PRO A 499 -14.52 7.75 -5.75
CA PRO A 499 -14.73 9.14 -6.14
C PRO A 499 -15.75 9.87 -5.26
N ARG A 500 -16.72 9.16 -4.67
CA ARG A 500 -17.69 9.77 -3.74
C ARG A 500 -17.01 10.20 -2.43
N ILE A 501 -16.11 9.37 -1.91
CA ILE A 501 -15.29 9.73 -0.75
C ILE A 501 -14.30 10.84 -1.10
N ALA A 502 -13.72 10.85 -2.31
CA ALA A 502 -12.87 11.96 -2.76
C ALA A 502 -13.65 13.29 -2.81
N ALA A 503 -14.90 13.27 -3.31
CA ALA A 503 -15.78 14.43 -3.32
C ALA A 503 -16.12 14.92 -1.90
N ILE A 504 -16.49 14.01 -0.99
CA ILE A 504 -16.74 14.34 0.43
C ILE A 504 -15.48 14.94 1.07
N THR A 505 -14.32 14.34 0.83
CA THR A 505 -13.04 14.78 1.40
C THR A 505 -12.67 16.18 0.90
N ALA A 506 -12.85 16.46 -0.39
CA ALA A 506 -12.64 17.78 -0.97
C ALA A 506 -13.64 18.82 -0.42
N GLY A 507 -14.90 18.43 -0.23
CA GLY A 507 -15.90 19.27 0.41
C GLY A 507 -15.54 19.62 1.85
N VAL A 508 -15.19 18.61 2.67
CA VAL A 508 -14.71 18.82 4.04
C VAL A 508 -13.51 19.74 4.05
N HIS A 509 -12.50 19.50 3.20
CA HIS A 509 -11.34 20.38 3.10
C HIS A 509 -11.73 21.83 2.79
N SER A 510 -12.63 22.06 1.82
CA SER A 510 -13.07 23.41 1.44
C SER A 510 -13.84 24.15 2.54
N MET A 511 -14.49 23.41 3.45
CA MET A 511 -15.25 23.96 4.57
C MET A 511 -14.39 24.20 5.83
N LEU A 512 -13.22 23.55 5.91
CA LEU A 512 -12.29 23.76 7.02
C LEU A 512 -11.53 25.08 6.83
N SER A 513 -11.54 25.92 7.86
CA SER A 513 -10.74 27.14 7.92
C SER A 513 -9.36 26.88 8.56
N GLU A 514 -8.73 25.77 8.18
CA GLU A 514 -7.45 25.30 8.73
C GLU A 514 -6.48 25.02 7.57
N GLU A 515 -5.18 25.03 7.86
CA GLU A 515 -4.18 24.59 6.87
C GLU A 515 -4.42 23.14 6.45
N PHE A 516 -4.11 22.81 5.19
CA PHE A 516 -4.28 21.45 4.69
C PHE A 516 -3.44 20.46 5.52
N ASN A 517 -4.13 19.50 6.13
CA ASN A 517 -3.53 18.42 6.87
C ASN A 517 -4.21 17.09 6.45
N PRO A 518 -3.50 16.20 5.73
CA PRO A 518 -4.08 14.98 5.19
C PRO A 518 -4.53 14.02 6.31
N LEU A 519 -3.79 13.98 7.43
CA LEU A 519 -4.14 13.15 8.58
C LEU A 519 -5.42 13.65 9.27
N LEU A 520 -5.59 14.98 9.42
CA LEU A 520 -6.81 15.56 9.97
C LEU A 520 -8.02 15.22 9.09
N LEU A 521 -7.91 15.37 7.77
CA LEU A 521 -8.98 15.05 6.85
C LEU A 521 -9.35 13.57 6.86
N LYS A 522 -8.34 12.69 6.77
CA LYS A 522 -8.52 11.25 6.89
C LYS A 522 -9.23 10.89 8.20
N ALA A 523 -8.79 11.48 9.33
CA ALA A 523 -9.41 11.26 10.63
C ALA A 523 -10.86 11.78 10.70
N LEU A 524 -11.16 12.95 10.14
CA LEU A 524 -12.52 13.50 10.13
C LEU A 524 -13.48 12.64 9.31
N VAL A 525 -13.04 12.16 8.14
CA VAL A 525 -13.86 11.29 7.28
C VAL A 525 -14.15 9.96 8.00
N ILE A 526 -13.11 9.29 8.53
CA ILE A 526 -13.27 8.02 9.25
C ILE A 526 -14.13 8.21 10.51
N HIS A 527 -13.87 9.26 11.31
CA HIS A 527 -14.62 9.51 12.54
C HIS A 527 -16.09 9.84 12.29
N SER A 528 -16.42 10.41 11.13
CA SER A 528 -17.79 10.74 10.74
C SER A 528 -18.54 9.58 10.10
N ALA A 529 -17.82 8.52 9.71
CA ALA A 529 -18.42 7.34 9.09
C ALA A 529 -19.29 6.57 10.10
N LYS A 530 -20.37 5.95 9.59
CA LYS A 530 -21.28 5.13 10.39
C LYS A 530 -21.67 3.89 9.61
N TYR A 531 -21.70 2.75 10.30
CA TYR A 531 -22.32 1.56 9.74
C TYR A 531 -23.81 1.79 9.56
N PRO A 532 -24.36 1.50 8.37
CA PRO A 532 -25.81 1.48 8.16
C PRO A 532 -26.50 0.51 9.13
N GLU A 533 -27.70 0.85 9.60
CA GLU A 533 -28.46 -0.02 10.52
C GLU A 533 -28.81 -1.37 9.87
N GLU A 534 -28.91 -1.41 8.55
CA GLU A 534 -29.19 -2.61 7.75
C GLU A 534 -27.97 -3.52 7.58
N MET A 535 -26.76 -3.06 7.94
CA MET A 535 -25.56 -3.89 7.95
C MET A 535 -25.59 -4.83 9.16
N ARG A 536 -26.19 -6.02 8.97
CA ARG A 536 -26.40 -7.02 10.01
C ARG A 536 -25.27 -8.05 10.03
N MET A 537 -24.11 -7.58 10.49
CA MET A 537 -22.90 -8.38 10.67
C MET A 537 -22.34 -8.16 12.08
N THR A 538 -21.49 -9.06 12.56
CA THR A 538 -20.74 -8.84 13.81
C THR A 538 -19.78 -7.66 13.66
N ILE A 539 -19.35 -7.05 14.76
CA ILE A 539 -18.44 -5.90 14.69
C ILE A 539 -17.11 -6.24 14.02
N ALA A 540 -16.59 -7.45 14.22
CA ALA A 540 -15.36 -7.92 13.57
C ALA A 540 -15.54 -7.99 12.05
N GLU A 541 -16.64 -8.60 11.59
CA GLU A 541 -16.94 -8.68 10.16
C GLU A 541 -17.21 -7.29 9.53
N LYS A 542 -17.78 -6.36 10.30
CA LYS A 542 -17.95 -4.97 9.85
C LYS A 542 -16.61 -4.28 9.64
N ILE A 543 -15.67 -4.45 10.57
CA ILE A 543 -14.32 -3.88 10.47
C ILE A 543 -13.62 -4.42 9.22
N ASP A 544 -13.62 -5.74 9.02
CA ASP A 544 -12.94 -6.35 7.87
C ASP A 544 -13.59 -5.96 6.53
N ALA A 545 -14.92 -5.89 6.48
CA ALA A 545 -15.65 -5.68 5.24
C ALA A 545 -15.91 -4.21 4.89
N ALA A 546 -15.85 -3.32 5.89
CA ALA A 546 -16.29 -1.93 5.75
C ALA A 546 -15.44 -0.86 6.46
N GLY A 547 -14.43 -1.25 7.25
CA GLY A 547 -13.61 -0.34 8.05
C GLY A 547 -14.19 -0.10 9.43
#